data_AF-A0A7R9DRK6-F1
#
_entry.id   AF-A0A7R9DRK6-F1
#
_cell.length_a   1.000
_cell.length_b   1.000
_cell.length_c   1.000
_cell.angle_alpha   90.00
_cell.angle_beta   90.00
_cell.angle_gamma   90.00
#
_symmetry.space_group_name_H-M   'P 1'
#
loop_
_entity.id
_entity.type
_entity.pdbx_description
1 polymer ?
#
loop_
_entity_poly.entity_id
_entity_poly.type
_entity_poly.pdbx_seq_one_letter_code
_entity_poly.pdbx_strand_id
1 'polypeptide(L)'
;RQTSQPAKSTRPYENDKLTCFKGAVPATIGIIGGRVKVGLERDSMVELATLKTPAIKTSRRDFPYVLSKGLNGGTTVSGTIIVANLVGIKVFATGGIGGVHRGGEVSMDVSADLTELGRNPVTVVSSGVKSILDIGRTLEYLESQGVCVATYGPTKDFPSFYTPCSPHQAPYHVESPKEAAGLIHSLLELGLQSGVLLGVPVPGQFSMAGET
;
A
#
# COMPACT_ATOMS: atom_id res chain seq x y z
N ARG A 1 -6.39 -22.36 10.19
CA ARG A 1 -7.19 -22.19 8.96
C ARG A 1 -8.57 -21.65 9.35
N GLN A 2 -8.68 -20.32 9.49
CA GLN A 2 -9.97 -19.64 9.61
C GLN A 2 -10.15 -18.84 8.33
N THR A 3 -11.15 -19.22 7.55
CA THR A 3 -11.62 -18.52 6.36
C THR A 3 -12.30 -17.23 6.81
N SER A 4 -11.59 -16.11 6.73
CA SER A 4 -12.22 -14.79 6.85
C SER A 4 -13.04 -14.53 5.59
N GLN A 5 -14.35 -14.41 5.77
CA GLN A 5 -15.25 -13.92 4.72
C GLN A 5 -14.82 -12.50 4.31
N PRO A 6 -14.92 -12.12 3.02
CA PRO A 6 -14.60 -10.77 2.61
C PRO A 6 -15.63 -9.81 3.20
N ALA A 7 -15.17 -8.82 3.97
CA ALA A 7 -15.98 -7.73 4.45
C ALA A 7 -16.65 -7.03 3.25
N LYS A 8 -17.98 -7.06 3.19
CA LYS A 8 -18.78 -6.28 2.24
C LYS A 8 -18.57 -4.80 2.55
N SER A 9 -17.68 -4.15 1.80
CA SER A 9 -17.53 -2.69 1.79
C SER A 9 -18.73 -2.07 1.06
N THR A 10 -19.66 -1.49 1.82
CA THR A 10 -20.85 -0.76 1.33
C THR A 10 -20.59 0.72 1.07
N ARG A 11 -19.34 1.14 0.79
CA ARG A 11 -19.10 2.52 0.34
C ARG A 11 -19.55 2.66 -1.12
N PRO A 12 -20.44 3.61 -1.46
CA PRO A 12 -20.83 3.85 -2.84
C PRO A 12 -19.58 4.24 -3.64
N TYR A 13 -19.36 3.56 -4.76
CA TYR A 13 -18.32 3.85 -5.75
C TYR A 13 -18.71 5.13 -6.51
N GLU A 14 -18.72 6.27 -5.83
CA GLU A 14 -18.86 7.59 -6.45
C GLU A 14 -17.46 8.11 -6.81
N ASN A 15 -17.08 7.90 -8.08
CA ASN A 15 -16.49 8.93 -8.94
C ASN A 15 -16.24 8.35 -10.34
N ASP A 16 -16.88 8.98 -11.32
CA ASP A 16 -16.99 8.57 -12.72
C ASP A 16 -15.71 8.85 -13.53
N LYS A 17 -15.39 7.95 -14.48
CA LYS A 17 -14.25 8.00 -15.42
C LYS A 17 -12.87 7.92 -14.72
N LEU A 18 -11.81 7.67 -15.50
CA LEU A 18 -10.42 7.83 -15.06
C LEU A 18 -10.14 9.34 -14.84
N THR A 19 -10.91 9.98 -13.95
CA THR A 19 -10.88 11.41 -13.69
C THR A 19 -9.54 11.76 -13.07
N CYS A 20 -8.91 12.75 -13.66
CA CYS A 20 -7.72 13.39 -13.15
C CYS A 20 -8.00 13.92 -11.73
N PHE A 21 -7.48 13.28 -10.69
CA PHE A 21 -7.66 13.76 -9.33
C PHE A 21 -6.63 14.87 -9.07
N LYS A 22 -7.08 16.12 -9.05
CA LYS A 22 -6.22 17.29 -8.82
C LYS A 22 -4.98 17.35 -9.75
N GLY A 23 -5.10 16.94 -11.01
CA GLY A 23 -3.96 16.94 -11.95
C GLY A 23 -3.24 15.58 -12.08
N ALA A 24 -3.51 14.61 -11.20
CA ALA A 24 -2.91 13.27 -11.28
C ALA A 24 -3.78 12.29 -12.09
N VAL A 25 -3.15 11.44 -12.90
CA VAL A 25 -3.83 10.37 -13.65
C VAL A 25 -3.81 9.08 -12.81
N PRO A 26 -4.97 8.54 -12.38
CA PRO A 26 -4.99 7.30 -11.63
C PRO A 26 -4.67 6.12 -12.54
N ALA A 27 -3.90 5.16 -12.02
CA ALA A 27 -3.49 3.97 -12.74
C ALA A 27 -3.74 2.72 -11.88
N THR A 28 -5.00 2.27 -11.80
CA THR A 28 -5.33 1.04 -11.07
C THR A 28 -4.64 -0.16 -11.71
N ILE A 29 -3.99 -1.00 -10.89
CA ILE A 29 -3.21 -2.14 -11.35
C ILE A 29 -3.91 -3.45 -10.99
N GLY A 30 -3.89 -4.41 -11.90
CA GLY A 30 -4.37 -5.77 -11.65
C GLY A 30 -3.93 -6.74 -12.76
N ILE A 31 -4.38 -7.99 -12.67
CA ILE A 31 -4.09 -9.03 -13.66
C ILE A 31 -5.41 -9.56 -14.23
N ILE A 32 -5.54 -9.52 -15.55
CA ILE A 32 -6.71 -10.03 -16.27
C ILE A 32 -6.22 -11.00 -17.34
N GLY A 33 -6.70 -12.25 -17.29
CA GLY A 33 -6.33 -13.30 -18.23
C GLY A 33 -4.83 -13.56 -18.27
N GLY A 34 -4.14 -13.50 -17.13
CA GLY A 34 -2.68 -13.65 -17.02
C GLY A 34 -1.86 -12.50 -17.61
N ARG A 35 -2.48 -11.34 -17.88
CA ARG A 35 -1.77 -10.13 -18.31
C ARG A 35 -1.88 -9.05 -17.25
N VAL A 36 -0.73 -8.47 -16.88
CA VAL A 36 -0.69 -7.28 -16.03
C VAL A 36 -1.31 -6.12 -16.79
N LYS A 37 -2.24 -5.42 -16.15
CA LYS A 37 -2.94 -4.25 -16.66
C LYS A 37 -2.67 -3.07 -15.72
N VAL A 38 -2.29 -1.95 -16.29
CA VAL A 38 -2.06 -0.68 -15.59
C VAL A 38 -3.04 0.35 -16.15
N GLY A 39 -3.85 0.94 -15.29
CA GLY A 39 -4.98 1.78 -15.70
C GLY A 39 -6.22 0.95 -16.02
N LEU A 40 -6.66 0.11 -15.09
CA LEU A 40 -7.93 -0.60 -15.23
C LEU A 40 -9.11 0.36 -15.29
N GLU A 41 -9.96 0.15 -16.28
CA GLU A 41 -11.25 0.84 -16.40
C GLU A 41 -12.27 0.28 -15.40
N ARG A 42 -13.35 1.03 -15.17
CA ARG A 42 -14.40 0.68 -14.20
C ARG A 42 -14.96 -0.71 -14.45
N ASP A 43 -15.27 -1.03 -15.70
CA ASP A 43 -15.88 -2.31 -16.06
C ASP A 43 -14.94 -3.48 -15.76
N SER A 44 -13.64 -3.31 -16.03
CA SER A 44 -12.62 -4.31 -15.68
C SER A 44 -12.43 -4.45 -14.16
N MET A 45 -12.57 -3.36 -13.40
CA MET A 45 -12.54 -3.43 -11.92
C MET A 45 -13.77 -4.15 -11.37
N VAL A 46 -14.95 -3.87 -11.92
CA VAL A 46 -16.20 -4.56 -11.57
C VAL A 46 -16.12 -6.04 -11.94
N GLU A 47 -15.58 -6.34 -13.12
CA GLU A 47 -15.34 -7.72 -13.56
C GLU A 47 -14.49 -8.46 -12.54
N LEU A 48 -13.33 -7.92 -12.15
CA LEU A 48 -12.45 -8.52 -11.13
C LEU A 48 -13.14 -8.73 -9.77
N ALA A 49 -14.03 -7.81 -9.38
CA ALA A 49 -14.75 -7.89 -8.10
C ALA A 49 -15.93 -8.88 -8.12
N THR A 50 -16.46 -9.20 -9.31
CA THR A 50 -17.70 -9.98 -9.48
C THR A 50 -17.47 -11.37 -10.10
N LEU A 51 -16.21 -11.78 -10.30
CA LEU A 51 -15.88 -13.08 -10.88
C LEU A 51 -16.51 -14.25 -10.09
N LYS A 52 -17.07 -15.22 -10.83
CA LYS A 52 -17.54 -16.49 -10.27
C LYS A 52 -16.42 -17.27 -9.57
N THR A 53 -15.22 -17.24 -10.16
CA THR A 53 -14.00 -17.75 -9.54
C THR A 53 -13.20 -16.56 -9.00
N PRO A 54 -13.00 -16.46 -7.67
CA PRO A 54 -12.32 -15.32 -7.09
C PRO A 54 -10.95 -15.07 -7.71
N ALA A 55 -10.65 -13.80 -8.01
CA ALA A 55 -9.31 -13.40 -8.42
C ALA A 55 -8.29 -13.77 -7.35
N ILE A 56 -7.11 -14.22 -7.77
CA ILE A 56 -6.04 -14.58 -6.83
C ILE A 56 -5.46 -13.30 -6.23
N LYS A 57 -5.43 -13.20 -4.91
CA LYS A 57 -4.71 -12.14 -4.21
C LYS A 57 -3.21 -12.30 -4.50
N THR A 58 -2.67 -11.44 -5.36
CA THR A 58 -1.37 -11.63 -6.00
C THR A 58 -0.31 -10.76 -5.34
N SER A 59 0.55 -11.37 -4.53
CA SER A 59 1.79 -10.79 -4.03
C SER A 59 2.97 -11.17 -4.94
N ARG A 60 4.19 -10.70 -4.62
CA ARG A 60 5.42 -10.97 -5.41
C ARG A 60 5.54 -12.43 -5.87
N ARG A 61 5.37 -13.38 -4.94
CA ARG A 61 5.56 -14.81 -5.20
C ARG A 61 4.51 -15.42 -6.13
N ASP A 62 3.36 -14.77 -6.24
CA ASP A 62 2.20 -15.33 -6.92
C ASP A 62 2.20 -14.97 -8.43
N PHE A 63 2.93 -13.91 -8.84
CA PHE A 63 3.01 -13.46 -10.24
C PHE A 63 3.34 -14.59 -11.23
N PRO A 64 4.40 -15.40 -11.05
CA PRO A 64 4.74 -16.44 -12.03
C PRO A 64 3.60 -17.44 -12.25
N TYR A 65 2.89 -17.80 -11.18
CA TYR A 65 1.76 -18.72 -11.24
C TYR A 65 0.55 -18.10 -11.94
N VAL A 66 0.13 -16.91 -11.52
CA VAL A 66 -1.06 -16.25 -12.06
C VAL A 66 -0.89 -15.93 -13.55
N LEU A 67 0.27 -15.41 -13.94
CA LEU A 67 0.57 -15.04 -15.33
C LEU A 67 0.67 -16.28 -16.23
N SER A 68 1.43 -17.31 -15.82
CA SER A 68 1.62 -18.52 -16.65
C SER A 68 0.33 -19.31 -16.88
N LYS A 69 -0.63 -19.20 -15.97
CA LYS A 69 -1.92 -19.90 -16.06
C LYS A 69 -3.03 -19.07 -16.70
N GLY A 70 -2.77 -17.84 -17.14
CA GLY A 70 -3.81 -17.01 -17.74
C GLY A 70 -4.90 -16.60 -16.74
N LEU A 71 -4.58 -16.52 -15.44
CA LEU A 71 -5.58 -16.29 -14.38
C LEU A 71 -5.77 -14.80 -14.09
N ASN A 72 -6.90 -14.49 -13.44
CA ASN A 72 -7.18 -13.16 -12.92
C ASN A 72 -6.58 -12.99 -11.52
N GLY A 73 -6.07 -11.78 -11.23
CA GLY A 73 -5.40 -11.49 -9.97
C GLY A 73 -5.60 -10.05 -9.51
N GLY A 74 -5.94 -9.88 -8.23
CA GLY A 74 -5.91 -8.58 -7.55
C GLY A 74 -4.55 -8.39 -6.88
N THR A 75 -3.77 -7.39 -7.31
CA THR A 75 -2.42 -7.17 -6.77
C THR A 75 -2.48 -6.65 -5.33
N THR A 76 -1.62 -7.20 -4.47
CA THR A 76 -1.41 -6.64 -3.13
C THR A 76 -0.61 -5.33 -3.20
N VAL A 77 -0.27 -4.73 -2.06
CA VAL A 77 0.66 -3.60 -2.02
C VAL A 77 2.02 -3.99 -2.62
N SER A 78 2.62 -5.10 -2.18
CA SER A 78 3.84 -5.67 -2.77
C SER A 78 3.70 -5.86 -4.29
N GLY A 79 2.62 -6.49 -4.75
CA GLY A 79 2.43 -6.70 -6.18
C GLY A 79 2.29 -5.41 -6.98
N THR A 80 1.64 -4.42 -6.40
CA THR A 80 1.43 -3.10 -7.04
C THR A 80 2.74 -2.31 -7.09
N ILE A 81 3.58 -2.36 -6.04
CA ILE A 81 4.92 -1.75 -6.01
C ILE A 81 5.79 -2.29 -7.15
N ILE A 82 5.81 -3.61 -7.36
CA ILE A 82 6.58 -4.25 -8.44
C ILE A 82 6.18 -3.67 -9.79
N VAL A 83 4.89 -3.70 -10.10
CA VAL A 83 4.39 -3.25 -11.41
C VAL A 83 4.61 -1.74 -11.56
N ALA A 84 4.33 -0.94 -10.53
CA ALA A 84 4.54 0.50 -10.54
C ALA A 84 6.01 0.84 -10.86
N ASN A 85 6.97 0.18 -10.19
CA ASN A 85 8.38 0.38 -10.46
C ASN A 85 8.76 0.02 -11.90
N LEU A 86 8.29 -1.14 -12.39
CA LEU A 86 8.58 -1.62 -13.76
C LEU A 86 8.07 -0.67 -14.85
N VAL A 87 6.94 0.00 -14.61
CA VAL A 87 6.35 0.96 -15.58
C VAL A 87 6.71 2.42 -15.28
N GLY A 88 7.59 2.67 -14.31
CA GLY A 88 8.11 4.01 -14.00
C GLY A 88 7.19 4.89 -13.13
N ILE A 89 6.13 4.35 -12.53
CA ILE A 89 5.27 5.07 -11.59
C ILE A 89 5.98 5.17 -10.24
N LYS A 90 6.16 6.41 -9.75
CA LYS A 90 6.94 6.69 -8.52
C LYS A 90 6.10 6.85 -7.25
N VAL A 91 4.79 7.01 -7.38
CA VAL A 91 3.88 7.21 -6.25
C VAL A 91 2.70 6.25 -6.34
N PHE A 92 2.42 5.57 -5.25
CA PHE A 92 1.31 4.63 -5.10
C PHE A 92 0.53 4.95 -3.83
N ALA A 93 -0.78 5.18 -3.96
CA ALA A 93 -1.68 5.41 -2.82
C ALA A 93 -2.48 4.14 -2.47
N THR A 94 -2.55 3.81 -1.19
CA THR A 94 -3.34 2.69 -0.67
C THR A 94 -3.93 3.05 0.69
N GLY A 95 -4.91 2.28 1.18
CA GLY A 95 -5.45 2.51 2.52
C GLY A 95 -4.41 2.27 3.60
N GLY A 96 -3.72 1.14 3.57
CA GLY A 96 -2.78 0.73 4.60
C GLY A 96 -1.91 -0.42 4.11
N ILE A 97 -0.62 -0.38 4.42
CA ILE A 97 0.30 -1.44 4.04
C ILE A 97 0.12 -2.68 4.94
N GLY A 98 0.57 -3.84 4.48
CA GLY A 98 0.85 -4.97 5.37
C GLY A 98 2.08 -4.67 6.25
N GLY A 99 2.39 -5.58 7.15
CA GLY A 99 3.45 -5.38 8.15
C GLY A 99 3.79 -6.66 8.88
N VAL A 100 4.46 -6.51 10.01
CA VAL A 100 4.69 -7.61 10.96
C VAL A 100 3.38 -7.87 11.70
N HIS A 101 2.92 -9.11 11.71
CA HIS A 101 1.73 -9.47 12.47
C HIS A 101 2.04 -9.47 13.97
N ARG A 102 1.02 -9.27 14.82
CA ARG A 102 1.16 -9.42 16.27
C ARG A 102 1.60 -10.86 16.59
N GLY A 103 2.68 -11.04 17.36
CA GLY A 103 3.33 -12.35 17.58
C GLY A 103 4.25 -12.81 16.43
N GLY A 104 4.54 -11.92 15.48
CA GLY A 104 5.40 -12.17 14.32
C GLY A 104 6.83 -12.57 14.67
N GLU A 105 7.32 -12.22 15.86
CA GLU A 105 8.61 -12.65 16.39
C GLU A 105 8.70 -14.17 16.65
N VAL A 106 7.56 -14.85 16.77
CA VAL A 106 7.49 -16.32 16.91
C VAL A 106 7.01 -16.96 15.62
N SER A 107 5.92 -16.43 15.03
CA SER A 107 5.27 -17.04 13.86
C SER A 107 6.01 -16.78 12.55
N MET A 108 6.87 -15.76 12.52
CA MET A 108 7.49 -15.22 11.31
C MET A 108 6.47 -14.76 10.25
N ASP A 109 5.24 -14.44 10.67
CA ASP A 109 4.20 -13.90 9.79
C ASP A 109 4.46 -12.40 9.52
N VAL A 110 5.26 -12.15 8.49
CA VAL A 110 5.69 -10.83 8.05
C VAL A 110 5.27 -10.60 6.60
N SER A 111 4.57 -9.50 6.35
CA SER A 111 4.10 -9.18 5.00
C SER A 111 5.25 -8.90 4.03
N ALA A 112 5.16 -9.49 2.83
CA ALA A 112 6.06 -9.22 1.72
C ALA A 112 6.06 -7.74 1.27
N ASP A 113 5.07 -6.95 1.69
CA ASP A 113 5.01 -5.50 1.43
C ASP A 113 6.28 -4.80 1.95
N LEU A 114 6.80 -5.20 3.11
CA LEU A 114 7.95 -4.55 3.75
C LEU A 114 9.25 -4.79 2.98
N THR A 115 9.49 -6.04 2.59
CA THR A 115 10.65 -6.39 1.76
C THR A 115 10.53 -5.76 0.37
N GLU A 116 9.31 -5.62 -0.17
CA GLU A 116 9.14 -5.00 -1.48
C GLU A 116 9.39 -3.50 -1.48
N LEU A 117 9.01 -2.82 -0.40
CA LEU A 117 9.42 -1.43 -0.12
C LEU A 117 10.95 -1.33 -0.04
N GLY A 118 11.64 -2.29 0.57
CA GLY A 118 13.10 -2.33 0.62
C GLY A 118 13.81 -2.62 -0.71
N ARG A 119 13.06 -2.95 -1.78
CA ARG A 119 13.62 -3.37 -3.08
C ARG A 119 13.31 -2.41 -4.23
N ASN A 120 12.34 -1.51 -4.07
CA ASN A 120 11.85 -0.69 -5.18
C ASN A 120 11.72 0.76 -4.75
N PRO A 121 12.21 1.72 -5.55
CA PRO A 121 12.10 3.15 -5.29
C PRO A 121 10.71 3.68 -5.67
N VAL A 122 9.69 3.19 -4.97
CA VAL A 122 8.30 3.64 -5.07
C VAL A 122 7.90 4.23 -3.72
N THR A 123 7.29 5.41 -3.76
CA THR A 123 6.71 6.03 -2.57
C THR A 123 5.28 5.53 -2.37
N VAL A 124 5.03 4.90 -1.24
CA VAL A 124 3.71 4.44 -0.84
C VAL A 124 3.11 5.42 0.15
N VAL A 125 1.97 5.99 -0.23
CA VAL A 125 1.16 6.87 0.60
C VAL A 125 0.03 6.05 1.19
N SER A 126 -0.06 6.01 2.52
CA SER A 126 -1.11 5.25 3.20
C SER A 126 -1.47 5.83 4.55
N SER A 127 -2.57 5.37 5.16
CA SER A 127 -2.88 5.65 6.56
C SER A 127 -2.05 4.79 7.52
N GLY A 128 -0.77 4.60 7.20
CA GLY A 128 0.17 3.76 7.94
C GLY A 128 -0.02 2.27 7.64
N VAL A 129 0.07 1.47 8.69
CA VAL A 129 0.00 -0.01 8.66
C VAL A 129 -1.40 -0.43 9.11
N LYS A 130 -1.97 -1.50 8.52
CA LYS A 130 -3.32 -1.99 8.91
C LYS A 130 -3.40 -2.25 10.42
N SER A 131 -4.52 -1.88 11.04
CA SER A 131 -4.71 -1.87 12.50
C SER A 131 -4.52 -3.23 13.21
N ILE A 132 -4.63 -4.35 12.49
CA ILE A 132 -4.45 -5.70 13.04
C ILE A 132 -2.99 -6.11 13.24
N LEU A 133 -2.04 -5.23 12.90
CA LEU A 133 -0.61 -5.53 12.83
C LEU A 133 0.15 -4.90 13.99
N ASP A 134 1.42 -5.28 14.12
CA ASP A 134 2.35 -4.71 15.08
C ASP A 134 3.12 -3.55 14.43
N ILE A 135 2.77 -2.32 14.81
CA ILE A 135 3.36 -1.11 14.22
C ILE A 135 4.83 -0.98 14.61
N GLY A 136 5.16 -1.15 15.89
CA GLY A 136 6.54 -1.03 16.38
C GLY A 136 7.48 -1.96 15.62
N ARG A 137 7.17 -3.26 15.55
CA ARG A 137 7.98 -4.23 14.80
C ARG A 137 7.99 -3.97 13.30
N THR A 138 6.90 -3.43 12.76
CA THR A 138 6.86 -3.04 11.34
C THR A 138 7.84 -1.91 11.05
N LEU A 139 7.92 -0.89 11.92
CA LEU A 139 8.86 0.22 11.76
C LEU A 139 10.31 -0.26 11.88
N GLU A 140 10.63 -1.10 12.86
CA GLU A 140 11.96 -1.73 13.01
C GLU A 140 12.37 -2.55 11.78
N TYR A 141 11.43 -3.31 11.22
CA TYR A 141 11.68 -4.08 10.00
C TYR A 141 11.92 -3.16 8.80
N LEU A 142 11.15 -2.08 8.65
CA LEU A 142 11.32 -1.10 7.58
C LEU A 142 12.67 -0.37 7.66
N GLU A 143 13.10 0.00 8.86
CA GLU A 143 14.45 0.50 9.10
C GLU A 143 15.51 -0.49 8.61
N SER A 144 15.38 -1.77 9.00
CA SER A 144 16.30 -2.84 8.58
C SER A 144 16.31 -3.06 7.06
N GLN A 145 15.20 -2.75 6.37
CA GLN A 145 15.10 -2.81 4.91
C GLN A 145 15.57 -1.52 4.21
N GLY A 146 16.05 -0.52 4.95
CA GLY A 146 16.50 0.76 4.39
C GLY A 146 15.37 1.60 3.80
N VAL A 147 14.13 1.41 4.28
CA VAL A 147 12.95 2.16 3.81
C VAL A 147 12.87 3.47 4.58
N CYS A 148 12.77 4.59 3.86
CA CYS A 148 12.52 5.88 4.50
C CYS A 148 11.06 5.96 4.94
N VAL A 149 10.82 6.17 6.24
CA VAL A 149 9.46 6.33 6.79
C VAL A 149 9.26 7.76 7.27
N ALA A 150 8.19 8.41 6.82
CA ALA A 150 7.81 9.74 7.27
C ALA A 150 6.30 9.82 7.50
N THR A 151 5.88 10.71 8.40
CA THR A 151 4.46 11.08 8.56
C THR A 151 4.17 12.39 7.84
N TYR A 152 2.93 12.54 7.38
CA TYR A 152 2.42 13.81 6.84
C TYR A 152 1.65 14.55 7.94
N GLY A 153 2.13 15.73 8.32
CA GLY A 153 1.54 16.56 9.37
C GLY A 153 2.60 17.13 10.32
N PRO A 154 2.17 17.88 11.35
CA PRO A 154 3.06 18.63 12.24
C PRO A 154 3.79 17.76 13.28
N THR A 155 3.50 16.45 13.34
CA THR A 155 4.09 15.53 14.31
C THR A 155 4.64 14.28 13.62
N LYS A 156 5.50 13.58 14.36
CA LYS A 156 6.03 12.27 13.97
C LYS A 156 5.08 11.12 14.30
N ASP A 157 3.89 11.39 14.83
CA ASP A 157 2.99 10.33 15.30
C ASP A 157 2.54 9.46 14.13
N PHE A 158 2.83 8.17 14.23
CA PHE A 158 2.56 7.25 13.13
C PHE A 158 1.08 6.82 13.15
N PRO A 159 0.35 6.92 12.03
CA PRO A 159 -1.07 6.55 11.99
C PRO A 159 -1.28 5.03 12.06
N SER A 160 -2.35 4.61 12.74
CA SER A 160 -2.76 3.19 12.87
C SER A 160 -4.03 2.91 12.06
N PHE A 161 -3.99 3.20 10.76
CA PHE A 161 -5.06 2.96 9.79
C PHE A 161 -6.35 3.74 10.06
N TYR A 162 -7.13 3.35 11.07
CA TYR A 162 -8.38 4.00 11.46
C TYR A 162 -8.20 5.12 12.50
N THR A 163 -7.04 5.21 13.15
CA THR A 163 -6.71 6.29 14.07
C THR A 163 -5.61 7.18 13.49
N PRO A 164 -5.70 8.51 13.70
CA PRO A 164 -4.70 9.45 13.18
C PRO A 164 -3.34 9.31 13.86
N CYS A 165 -3.29 8.74 15.07
CA CYS A 165 -2.08 8.51 15.84
C CYS A 165 -2.03 7.07 16.40
N SER A 166 -0.84 6.68 16.82
CA SER A 166 -0.55 5.45 17.56
C SER A 166 0.49 5.76 18.64
N PRO A 167 0.80 4.82 19.56
CA PRO A 167 1.91 4.98 20.51
C PRO A 167 3.30 5.03 19.85
N HIS A 168 3.40 4.89 18.53
CA HIS A 168 4.65 4.84 17.78
C HIS A 168 4.85 6.11 16.95
N GLN A 169 6.11 6.42 16.69
CA GLN A 169 6.52 7.56 15.88
C GLN A 169 7.31 7.11 14.65
N ALA A 170 7.12 7.80 13.53
CA ALA A 170 8.04 7.73 12.41
C ALA A 170 9.36 8.42 12.75
N PRO A 171 10.47 8.07 12.06
CA PRO A 171 11.74 8.78 12.26
C PRO A 171 11.67 10.24 11.78
N TYR A 172 10.86 10.53 10.75
CA TYR A 172 10.73 11.85 10.12
C TYR A 172 9.26 12.26 9.93
N HIS A 173 9.03 13.55 9.66
CA HIS A 173 7.73 14.07 9.24
C HIS A 173 7.92 15.15 8.16
N VAL A 174 6.86 15.41 7.40
CA VAL A 174 6.76 16.49 6.42
C VAL A 174 5.41 17.18 6.58
N GLU A 175 5.36 18.49 6.43
CA GLU A 175 4.16 19.28 6.73
C GLU A 175 3.37 19.69 5.48
N SER A 176 4.00 19.58 4.30
CA SER A 176 3.43 20.07 3.05
C SER A 176 3.64 19.10 1.88
N PRO A 177 2.79 19.18 0.83
CA PRO A 177 3.00 18.37 -0.39
C PRO A 177 4.32 18.70 -1.08
N LYS A 178 4.83 19.94 -0.90
CA LYS A 178 6.12 20.38 -1.44
C LYS A 178 7.28 19.68 -0.75
N GLU A 179 7.25 19.56 0.58
CA GLU A 179 8.26 18.79 1.32
C GLU A 179 8.18 17.30 1.00
N ALA A 180 6.96 16.74 0.93
CA ALA A 180 6.78 15.35 0.50
C ALA A 180 7.36 15.12 -0.91
N ALA A 181 7.12 16.03 -1.84
CA ALA A 181 7.72 15.97 -3.18
C ALA A 181 9.25 16.09 -3.14
N GLY A 182 9.80 16.94 -2.26
CA GLY A 182 11.25 17.06 -2.04
C GLY A 182 11.87 15.77 -1.51
N LEU A 183 11.22 15.08 -0.57
CA LEU A 183 11.64 13.78 -0.07
C LEU A 183 11.70 12.73 -1.20
N ILE A 184 10.65 12.66 -2.01
CA ILE A 184 10.56 11.74 -3.15
C ILE A 184 11.63 12.09 -4.20
N HIS A 185 11.85 13.38 -4.47
CA HIS A 185 12.87 13.82 -5.41
C HIS A 185 14.27 13.42 -4.95
N SER A 186 14.62 13.62 -3.67
CA SER A 186 15.90 13.18 -3.11
C SER A 186 16.12 11.67 -3.22
N LEU A 187 15.07 10.86 -3.01
CA LEU A 187 15.15 9.42 -3.24
C LEU A 187 15.57 9.10 -4.68
N LEU A 188 14.95 9.77 -5.66
CA LEU A 188 15.20 9.53 -7.07
C LEU A 188 16.60 10.00 -7.51
N GLU A 189 17.05 11.16 -7.05
CA GLU A 189 18.38 11.71 -7.36
C GLU A 189 19.51 10.84 -6.80
N LEU A 190 19.34 10.27 -5.60
CA LEU A 190 20.32 9.37 -5.00
C LEU A 190 20.35 7.99 -5.65
N GLY A 191 19.34 7.63 -6.46
CA GLY A 191 19.25 6.32 -7.12
C GLY A 191 19.11 5.14 -6.15
N LEU A 192 18.66 5.38 -4.91
CA LEU A 192 18.51 4.33 -3.90
C LEU A 192 17.52 3.26 -4.37
N GLN A 193 17.77 2.01 -3.97
CA GLN A 193 16.94 0.86 -4.34
C GLN A 193 15.95 0.49 -3.22
N SER A 194 15.40 1.50 -2.55
CA SER A 194 14.37 1.37 -1.51
C SER A 194 13.33 2.48 -1.64
N GLY A 195 12.14 2.24 -1.13
CA GLY A 195 11.00 3.14 -1.25
C GLY A 195 10.89 4.13 -0.08
N VAL A 196 9.82 4.91 -0.14
CA VAL A 196 9.35 5.75 0.97
C VAL A 196 7.99 5.23 1.44
N LEU A 197 7.77 5.14 2.74
CA LEU A 197 6.44 5.05 3.33
C LEU A 197 6.06 6.41 3.89
N LEU A 198 5.06 7.05 3.30
CA LEU A 198 4.48 8.30 3.80
C LEU A 198 3.15 8.01 4.49
N GLY A 199 3.17 8.01 5.82
CA GLY A 199 2.00 7.84 6.67
C GLY A 199 1.16 9.11 6.74
N VAL A 200 -0.05 9.09 6.16
CA VAL A 200 -1.00 10.20 6.15
C VAL A 200 -2.14 9.88 7.13
N PRO A 201 -2.27 10.61 8.25
CA PRO A 201 -3.34 10.41 9.21
C PRO A 201 -4.73 10.46 8.55
N VAL A 202 -5.62 9.57 8.98
CA VAL A 202 -7.03 9.65 8.58
C VAL A 202 -7.61 10.99 9.09
N PRO A 203 -8.43 11.70 8.29
CA PRO A 203 -9.06 12.94 8.76
C PRO A 203 -9.92 12.68 10.01
N GLY A 204 -9.90 13.60 10.98
CA GLY A 204 -10.56 13.42 12.28
C GLY A 204 -12.04 13.01 12.19
N GLN A 205 -12.77 13.53 11.20
CA GLN A 205 -14.18 13.19 10.95
C GLN A 205 -14.44 11.72 10.53
N PHE A 206 -13.39 11.01 10.11
CA PHE A 206 -13.44 9.59 9.71
C PHE A 206 -12.64 8.69 10.67
N SER A 207 -12.10 9.25 11.76
CA SER A 207 -11.39 8.49 12.79
C SER A 207 -12.37 7.59 13.54
N MET A 208 -11.98 6.34 13.77
CA MET A 208 -12.67 5.46 14.71
C MET A 208 -11.80 5.25 15.94
N ALA A 209 -12.41 5.08 17.13
CA ALA A 209 -11.66 4.65 18.31
C ALA A 209 -11.10 3.25 18.03
N GLY A 210 -9.79 3.13 17.91
CA GLY A 210 -9.12 1.85 17.77
C GLY A 210 -8.88 1.24 19.15
N GLU A 211 -9.13 -0.06 19.31
CA GLU A 211 -8.51 -0.84 20.39
C GLU A 211 -7.03 -1.00 20.03
N THR A 212 -6.18 -0.19 20.65
CA THR A 212 -4.71 -0.29 20.55
C THR A 212 -4.22 -1.54 21.25
#